data_AF-A0A2G2G6Q8-F1
#
_entry.id   AF-A0A2G2G6Q8-F1
#
_cell.length_a   1.000
_cell.length_b   1.000
_cell.length_c   1.000
_cell.angle_alpha   90.00
_cell.angle_beta   90.00
_cell.angle_gamma   90.00
#
_symmetry.space_group_name_H-M   'P 1'
#
loop_
_entity.id
_entity.type
_entity.pdbx_description
1 polymer ?
#
loop_
_entity_poly.entity_id
_entity_poly.type
_entity_poly.pdbx_seq_one_letter_code
_entity_poly.pdbx_strand_id
1 'polypeptide(L)'
;MKKLMVVFVMSWGNSTNSYKVKDEASFEKDQYLGLISEGTAKPKNQKQYVEILKEVEKEKESLLATEAEKNALIQKETLALELRELYKQVALKVAEIEGIVLSDEEVENFINEKLNGEPVVLVNKADIIIPEGKK
;
A
#
# COMPACT_ATOMS: atom_id res chain seq x y z
N MET A 1 -1.60 -6.67 25.18
CA MET A 1 -0.42 -6.80 24.30
C MET A 1 0.75 -7.32 25.14
N LYS A 2 1.65 -8.12 24.55
CA LYS A 2 2.77 -8.73 25.28
C LYS A 2 3.93 -7.74 25.32
N LYS A 3 4.30 -7.27 26.52
CA LYS A 3 5.43 -6.36 26.68
C LYS A 3 6.77 -7.09 26.52
N LEU A 4 7.75 -6.39 25.98
CA LEU A 4 9.07 -6.87 25.61
C LEU A 4 10.15 -6.15 26.41
N MET A 5 11.13 -6.91 26.91
CA MET A 5 12.16 -6.36 27.79
C MET A 5 13.39 -5.88 27.02
N VAL A 6 13.85 -4.69 27.36
CA VAL A 6 15.12 -4.13 26.90
C VAL A 6 16.08 -3.89 28.07
N VAL A 7 17.36 -3.78 27.77
CA VAL A 7 18.41 -3.29 28.67
C VAL A 7 18.97 -2.01 28.06
N PHE A 8 18.90 -0.89 28.78
CA PHE A 8 19.40 0.38 28.30
C PHE A 8 20.92 0.39 28.21
N VAL A 9 21.46 0.82 27.07
CA VAL A 9 22.91 0.98 26.86
C VAL A 9 23.36 2.43 26.96
N MET A 10 22.41 3.36 26.99
CA MET A 10 22.60 4.78 27.29
C MET A 10 21.43 5.28 28.14
N SER A 11 21.60 6.41 28.82
CA SER A 11 20.51 7.04 29.56
C SER A 11 19.43 7.52 28.59
N TRP A 12 18.18 7.23 28.89
CA TRP A 12 17.03 7.57 28.06
C TRP A 12 15.85 7.99 28.94
N GLY A 13 15.08 8.97 28.52
CA GLY A 13 13.92 9.41 29.27
C GLY A 13 13.00 10.28 28.45
N ASN A 14 11.76 10.38 28.90
CA ASN A 14 10.75 11.30 28.41
C ASN A 14 10.22 12.14 29.58
N SER A 15 9.15 12.90 29.36
CA SER A 15 8.53 13.74 30.40
C SER A 15 8.05 12.97 31.64
N THR A 16 7.92 11.65 31.55
CA THR A 16 7.28 10.82 32.57
C THR A 16 8.25 9.84 33.23
N ASN A 17 9.20 9.30 32.46
CA ASN A 17 10.13 8.27 32.90
C ASN A 17 11.57 8.64 32.55
N SER A 18 12.52 8.23 33.39
CA SER A 18 13.95 8.29 33.09
C SER A 18 14.61 6.95 33.45
N TYR A 19 15.49 6.50 32.56
CA TYR A 19 16.21 5.24 32.64
C TYR A 19 17.69 5.50 32.48
N LYS A 20 18.49 4.84 33.30
CA LYS A 20 19.95 4.88 33.30
C LYS A 20 20.51 3.70 32.51
N VAL A 21 21.81 3.77 32.23
CA VAL A 21 22.56 2.66 31.63
C VAL A 21 22.43 1.41 32.50
N LYS A 22 22.15 0.27 31.87
CA LYS A 22 21.85 -1.05 32.47
C LYS A 22 20.48 -1.19 33.12
N ASP A 23 19.64 -0.16 33.13
CA ASP A 23 18.25 -0.32 33.57
C ASP A 23 17.51 -1.26 32.62
N GLU A 24 16.56 -2.02 33.19
CA GLU A 24 15.69 -2.90 32.45
C GLU A 24 14.26 -2.36 32.48
N ALA A 25 13.58 -2.41 31.34
CA ALA A 25 12.19 -1.99 31.24
C ALA A 25 11.45 -2.78 30.17
N SER A 26 10.13 -2.80 30.30
CA SER A 26 9.22 -3.54 29.42
C SER A 26 8.39 -2.57 28.59
N PHE A 27 8.49 -2.67 27.26
CA PHE A 27 7.81 -1.80 26.30
C PHE A 27 6.91 -2.60 25.34
N GLU A 28 5.99 -1.92 24.68
CA GLU A 28 5.21 -2.51 23.58
C GLU A 28 6.08 -2.71 22.33
N LYS A 29 5.62 -3.54 21.37
CA LYS A 29 6.38 -3.96 20.16
C LYS A 29 7.05 -2.77 19.43
N ASP A 30 6.30 -1.72 19.16
CA ASP A 30 6.77 -0.59 18.35
C ASP A 30 7.87 0.21 19.06
N GLN A 31 7.64 0.54 20.34
CA GLN A 31 8.62 1.26 21.14
C GLN A 31 9.86 0.40 21.43
N TYR A 32 9.69 -0.91 21.64
CA TYR A 32 10.80 -1.86 21.76
C TYR A 32 11.68 -1.87 20.52
N LEU A 33 11.08 -1.94 19.32
CA LEU A 33 11.82 -1.93 18.06
C LEU A 33 12.54 -0.59 17.85
N GLY A 34 11.86 0.54 18.11
CA GLY A 34 12.45 1.88 17.99
C GLY A 34 13.68 2.05 18.88
N LEU A 35 13.57 1.69 20.17
CA LEU A 35 14.68 1.78 21.13
C LEU A 35 15.90 0.93 20.72
N ILE A 36 15.67 -0.23 20.10
CA ILE A 36 16.76 -1.09 19.60
C ILE A 36 17.37 -0.52 18.32
N SER A 37 16.55 -0.05 17.38
CA SER A 37 17.04 0.51 16.10
C SER A 37 17.83 1.81 16.28
N GLU A 38 17.44 2.63 17.25
CA GLU A 38 18.14 3.88 17.59
C GLU A 38 19.45 3.63 18.35
N GLY A 39 19.73 2.39 18.75
CA GLY A 39 20.89 2.03 19.56
C GLY A 39 20.77 2.44 21.03
N THR A 40 19.60 2.89 21.47
CA THR A 40 19.30 3.34 22.83
C THR A 40 19.28 2.17 23.83
N ALA A 41 18.80 1.02 23.39
CA ALA A 41 18.69 -0.18 24.21
C ALA A 41 19.05 -1.46 23.43
N LYS A 42 19.32 -2.54 24.15
CA LYS A 42 19.54 -3.88 23.59
C LYS A 42 18.44 -4.83 24.03
N PRO A 43 18.08 -5.84 23.22
CA PRO A 43 17.11 -6.84 23.62
C PRO A 43 17.63 -7.62 24.83
N LYS A 44 16.80 -7.78 25.87
CA LYS A 44 17.17 -8.65 27.01
C LYS A 44 17.23 -10.12 26.60
N ASN A 45 16.35 -10.53 25.68
CA ASN A 45 16.30 -11.88 25.14
C ASN A 45 16.52 -11.87 23.63
N GLN A 46 17.68 -12.36 23.20
CA GLN A 46 18.06 -12.41 21.79
C GLN A 46 17.15 -13.33 20.96
N LYS A 47 16.66 -14.45 21.53
CA LYS A 47 15.77 -15.37 20.81
C LYS A 47 14.44 -14.68 20.48
N GLN A 48 13.88 -13.99 21.48
CA GLN A 48 12.64 -13.23 21.33
C GLN A 48 12.81 -12.10 20.29
N TYR A 49 13.96 -11.42 20.27
CA TYR A 49 14.25 -10.40 19.27
C TYR A 49 14.26 -10.96 17.84
N VAL A 50 14.90 -12.12 17.62
CA VAL A 50 14.92 -12.77 16.29
C VAL A 50 13.51 -13.21 15.86
N GLU A 51 12.69 -13.71 16.79
CA GLU A 51 11.29 -14.05 16.50
C GLU A 51 10.49 -12.83 16.04
N ILE A 52 10.62 -11.70 16.76
CA ILE A 52 9.93 -10.46 16.42
C ILE A 52 10.41 -9.93 15.06
N LEU A 53 11.71 -9.99 14.76
CA LEU A 53 12.21 -9.56 13.46
C LEU A 53 11.59 -10.36 12.30
N LYS A 54 11.44 -11.68 12.46
CA LYS A 54 10.77 -12.53 11.47
C LYS A 54 9.29 -12.18 11.32
N GLU A 55 8.60 -11.83 12.40
CA GLU A 55 7.22 -11.35 12.34
C GLU A 55 7.12 -10.02 11.58
N VAL A 56 7.99 -9.07 11.89
CA VAL A 56 8.04 -7.77 11.21
C VAL A 56 8.37 -7.91 9.73
N GLU A 57 9.27 -8.83 9.37
CA GLU A 57 9.61 -9.12 7.97
C GLU A 57 8.41 -9.70 7.21
N LYS A 58 7.69 -10.66 7.78
CA LYS A 58 6.45 -11.19 7.21
C LYS A 58 5.36 -10.13 7.07
N GLU A 59 5.19 -9.27 8.07
CA GLU A 59 4.24 -8.15 8.02
C GLU A 59 4.60 -7.18 6.87
N LYS A 60 5.88 -6.87 6.69
CA LYS A 60 6.36 -6.02 5.59
C LYS A 60 6.13 -6.65 4.21
N GLU A 61 6.43 -7.93 4.04
CA GLU A 61 6.19 -8.65 2.79
C GLU A 61 4.69 -8.64 2.43
N SER A 62 3.82 -8.86 3.42
CA SER A 62 2.37 -8.79 3.22
C SER A 62 1.87 -7.41 2.82
N LEU A 63 2.41 -6.35 3.44
CA LEU A 63 2.06 -4.97 3.09
C LEU A 63 2.55 -4.61 1.68
N LEU A 64 3.78 -5.00 1.33
CA LEU A 64 4.33 -4.77 -0.01
C LEU A 64 3.56 -5.50 -1.10
N ALA A 65 3.13 -6.74 -0.86
CA ALA A 65 2.28 -7.48 -1.79
C ALA A 65 0.92 -6.78 -2.01
N THR A 66 0.30 -6.32 -0.92
CA THR A 66 -0.99 -5.60 -0.97
C THR A 66 -0.86 -4.25 -1.71
N GLU A 67 0.24 -3.54 -1.50
CA GLU A 67 0.51 -2.27 -2.18
C GLU A 67 0.83 -2.48 -3.67
N ALA A 68 1.55 -3.55 -4.02
CA ALA A 68 1.80 -3.92 -5.41
C ALA A 68 0.49 -4.27 -6.16
N GLU A 69 -0.41 -5.04 -5.53
CA GLU A 69 -1.72 -5.35 -6.09
C GLU A 69 -2.57 -4.08 -6.29
N LYS A 70 -2.59 -3.19 -5.30
CA LYS A 70 -3.28 -1.90 -5.41
C LYS A 70 -2.73 -1.06 -6.58
N ASN A 71 -1.41 -0.96 -6.69
CA ASN A 71 -0.76 -0.21 -7.76
C ASN A 71 -1.01 -0.83 -9.14
N ALA A 72 -1.01 -2.17 -9.24
CA ALA A 72 -1.34 -2.88 -10.49
C ALA A 72 -2.79 -2.59 -10.93
N LEU A 73 -3.75 -2.56 -10.00
CA LEU A 73 -5.14 -2.22 -10.31
C LEU A 73 -5.26 -0.78 -10.84
N ILE A 74 -4.63 0.17 -10.16
CA ILE A 74 -4.61 1.59 -10.59
C ILE A 74 -4.00 1.74 -11.98
N GLN A 75 -2.89 1.04 -12.25
CA GLN A 75 -2.25 1.07 -13.57
C GLN A 75 -3.15 0.46 -14.64
N LYS A 76 -3.81 -0.67 -14.36
CA LYS A 76 -4.77 -1.30 -15.27
C LYS A 76 -5.90 -0.33 -15.64
N GLU A 77 -6.48 0.36 -14.67
CA GLU A 77 -7.55 1.33 -14.92
C GLU A 77 -7.07 2.56 -15.68
N THR A 78 -5.88 3.06 -15.36
CA THR A 78 -5.27 4.18 -16.08
C THR A 78 -5.09 3.83 -17.56
N LEU A 79 -4.54 2.65 -17.86
CA LEU A 79 -4.39 2.15 -19.23
C LEU A 79 -5.74 1.96 -19.93
N ALA A 80 -6.77 1.52 -19.21
CA ALA A 80 -8.10 1.37 -19.78
C ALA A 80 -8.72 2.73 -20.17
N LEU A 81 -8.52 3.78 -19.37
CA LEU A 81 -8.94 5.14 -19.69
C LEU A 81 -8.16 5.70 -20.89
N GLU A 82 -6.84 5.54 -20.92
CA GLU A 82 -6.00 5.95 -22.05
C GLU A 82 -6.44 5.25 -23.34
N LEU A 83 -6.75 3.95 -23.27
CA LEU A 83 -7.23 3.19 -24.41
C LEU A 83 -8.62 3.66 -24.89
N ARG A 84 -9.54 3.98 -23.97
CA ARG A 84 -10.85 4.57 -24.33
C ARG A 84 -10.68 5.90 -25.07
N GLU A 85 -9.80 6.76 -24.57
CA GLU A 85 -9.54 8.07 -25.18
C GLU A 85 -8.93 7.92 -26.58
N LEU A 86 -8.03 6.96 -26.77
CA LEU A 86 -7.51 6.62 -28.11
C LEU A 86 -8.62 6.16 -29.06
N TYR A 87 -9.52 5.27 -28.60
CA TYR A 87 -10.65 4.83 -29.43
C TYR A 87 -11.62 5.97 -29.76
N LYS A 88 -11.84 6.89 -28.83
CA LYS A 88 -12.60 8.12 -29.07
C LYS A 88 -11.97 8.95 -30.20
N GLN A 89 -10.67 9.17 -30.15
CA GLN A 89 -9.94 9.91 -31.20
C GLN A 89 -10.05 9.21 -32.56
N VAL A 90 -9.95 7.88 -32.59
CA VAL A 90 -10.13 7.09 -33.82
C VAL A 90 -11.54 7.26 -34.37
N ALA A 91 -12.58 7.14 -33.53
CA ALA A 91 -13.98 7.30 -33.95
C ALA A 91 -14.22 8.66 -34.59
N LEU A 92 -13.76 9.73 -33.93
CA LEU A 92 -13.89 11.09 -34.43
C LEU A 92 -13.11 11.32 -35.74
N LYS A 93 -11.92 10.71 -35.87
CA LYS A 93 -11.13 10.81 -37.11
C LYS A 93 -11.75 10.04 -38.27
N VAL A 94 -12.32 8.87 -38.03
CA VAL A 94 -13.06 8.11 -39.05
C VAL A 94 -14.27 8.92 -39.53
N ALA A 95 -15.03 9.49 -38.59
CA ALA A 95 -16.18 10.34 -38.90
C ALA A 95 -15.80 11.56 -39.75
N GLU A 96 -14.69 12.22 -39.40
CA GLU A 96 -14.15 13.35 -40.17
C GLU A 96 -13.79 12.94 -41.61
N ILE A 97 -13.14 11.80 -41.81
CA ILE A 97 -12.77 11.28 -43.14
C ILE A 97 -14.01 10.94 -43.97
N GLU A 98 -15.03 10.37 -43.33
CA GLU A 98 -16.29 10.00 -43.96
C GLU A 98 -17.26 11.17 -44.14
N GLY A 99 -16.92 12.36 -43.61
CA GLY A 99 -17.76 13.56 -43.68
C GLY A 99 -19.04 13.47 -42.86
N ILE A 100 -19.06 12.60 -41.84
CA ILE A 100 -20.19 12.39 -40.94
C ILE A 100 -19.90 13.03 -39.56
N VAL A 101 -20.97 13.42 -38.86
CA VAL A 101 -20.87 13.92 -37.49
C VAL A 101 -21.46 12.86 -36.58
N LEU A 102 -20.64 12.31 -35.68
CA LEU A 102 -21.10 11.36 -34.67
C LEU A 102 -21.65 12.10 -33.45
N SER A 103 -22.74 11.58 -32.90
CA SER A 103 -23.23 11.94 -31.56
C SER A 103 -22.36 11.29 -30.47
N ASP A 104 -22.44 11.84 -29.25
CA ASP A 104 -21.72 11.28 -28.09
C ASP A 104 -22.09 9.81 -27.84
N GLU A 105 -23.34 9.43 -28.08
CA GLU A 105 -23.83 8.05 -27.91
C GLU A 105 -23.25 7.10 -28.96
N GLU A 106 -23.10 7.55 -30.21
CA GLU A 106 -22.46 6.76 -31.28
C GLU A 106 -20.96 6.57 -31.05
N VAL A 107 -20.29 7.61 -30.51
CA VAL A 107 -18.89 7.52 -30.10
C VAL A 107 -18.71 6.52 -28.96
N GLU A 108 -19.57 6.55 -27.94
CA GLU A 108 -19.53 5.60 -26.82
C GLU A 108 -19.82 4.16 -27.27
N ASN A 109 -20.77 3.97 -28.19
CA ASN A 109 -21.04 2.65 -28.77
C ASN A 109 -19.83 2.10 -29.54
N PHE A 110 -19.18 2.93 -30.35
CA PHE A 110 -17.94 2.54 -31.04
C PHE A 110 -16.84 2.12 -30.06
N ILE A 111 -16.61 2.91 -29.00
CA ILE A 111 -15.61 2.61 -27.98
C ILE A 111 -15.92 1.28 -27.30
N ASN A 112 -17.18 1.07 -26.90
CA ASN A 112 -17.61 -0.15 -26.19
C ASN A 112 -17.55 -1.39 -27.09
N GLU A 113 -17.87 -1.27 -28.38
CA GLU A 113 -17.69 -2.36 -29.37
C GLU A 113 -16.22 -2.76 -29.52
N LYS A 114 -15.29 -1.79 -29.55
CA LYS A 114 -13.86 -2.08 -29.66
C LYS A 114 -13.22 -2.58 -28.37
N LEU A 115 -13.85 -2.31 -27.22
CA LEU A 115 -13.41 -2.77 -25.90
C LEU A 115 -14.15 -4.03 -25.41
N ASN A 116 -14.86 -4.75 -26.29
CA ASN A 116 -15.65 -5.94 -25.94
C ASN A 116 -16.63 -5.73 -24.78
N GLY A 117 -17.12 -4.49 -24.59
CA GLY A 117 -18.08 -4.17 -23.54
C GLY A 117 -17.55 -4.21 -22.11
N GLU A 118 -16.24 -4.17 -21.86
CA GLU A 118 -15.73 -4.02 -20.48
C GLU A 118 -15.98 -2.59 -19.98
N PRO A 119 -16.87 -2.37 -18.98
CA PRO A 119 -17.06 -1.06 -18.40
C PRO A 119 -15.83 -0.70 -17.55
N VAL A 120 -15.25 0.47 -17.80
CA VAL A 120 -14.20 1.03 -16.96
C VAL A 120 -14.86 1.58 -15.70
N VAL A 121 -14.67 0.90 -14.57
CA VAL A 121 -15.04 1.43 -13.26
C VAL A 121 -13.89 2.32 -12.80
N LEU A 122 -14.17 3.60 -12.57
CA LEU A 122 -13.22 4.51 -11.91
C LEU A 122 -13.11 4.09 -10.44
N VAL A 123 -12.07 3.32 -10.09
CA VAL A 123 -11.85 2.97 -8.69
C VAL A 123 -10.96 4.04 -8.07
N ASN A 124 -11.59 4.90 -7.28
CA ASN A 124 -10.87 5.89 -6.50
C ASN A 124 -9.91 5.18 -5.54
N LYS A 125 -8.68 5.70 -5.40
CA LYS A 125 -7.64 5.14 -4.50
C LYS A 125 -8.12 4.93 -3.05
N ALA A 126 -9.16 5.65 -2.64
CA ALA A 126 -9.79 5.59 -1.32
C ALA A 126 -10.84 4.46 -1.20
N ASP A 127 -11.39 3.96 -2.30
CA ASP A 127 -12.53 3.02 -2.32
C ASP A 127 -12.11 1.55 -2.49
N ILE A 128 -10.82 1.28 -2.72
CA ILE A 128 -10.26 -0.08 -2.75
C ILE A 128 -10.16 -0.61 -1.32
N ILE A 129 -11.24 -1.22 -0.83
CA ILE A 129 -11.24 -2.00 0.41
C ILE A 129 -10.77 -3.41 0.05
N ILE A 130 -9.48 -3.68 0.25
CA ILE A 130 -8.95 -5.05 0.17
C ILE A 130 -9.34 -5.74 1.49
N PRO A 131 -10.06 -6.88 1.47
CA PRO A 131 -10.34 -7.62 2.70
C PRO A 131 -9.00 -8.05 3.27
N GLU A 132 -8.66 -7.55 4.46
CA GLU A 132 -7.50 -8.02 5.22
C GLU A 132 -7.56 -9.55 5.24
N GLY A 133 -6.49 -10.18 4.74
CA GLY A 133 -6.36 -11.64 4.72
C GLY A 133 -6.79 -12.19 6.07
N LYS A 134 -7.76 -13.12 6.06
CA LYS A 134 -8.24 -13.78 7.27
C LYS A 134 -7.03 -14.36 8.02
N LYS A 135 -6.86 -13.89 9.26
CA LYS A 135 -5.92 -14.39 10.27
C LYS A 135 -6.07 -15.90 10.50
#